data_AF-A0A832F599-F1
#
_entry.id   AF-A0A832F599-F1
#
_cell.length_a   1.000
_cell.length_b   1.000
_cell.length_c   1.000
_cell.angle_alpha   90.00
_cell.angle_beta   90.00
_cell.angle_gamma   90.00
#
_symmetry.space_group_name_H-M   'P 1'
#
loop_
_entity.id
_entity.type
_entity.pdbx_description
1 polymer ?
#
loop_
_entity_poly.entity_id
_entity_poly.type
_entity_poly.pdbx_seq_one_letter_code
_entity_poly.pdbx_strand_id
1 'polypeptide(L)'
;MTLEQKIDTILSYVKRIHKQQAMIAKPRWVNASWISRVTGWSGKELESARENNVVTYRVKLSKETANDRTKRVYEYDLNSIPEYLIKIPPPKKEGVSLKDK
;
A
#
# COMPACT_ATOMS: atom_id res chain seq x y z
N MET A 1 8.14 -30.52 -26.43
CA MET A 1 7.73 -29.52 -25.43
C MET A 1 6.21 -29.51 -25.38
N THR A 2 5.63 -29.83 -24.23
CA THR A 2 4.16 -29.92 -24.06
C THR A 2 3.54 -28.53 -23.89
N LEU A 3 2.23 -28.42 -24.06
CA LEU A 3 1.50 -27.16 -23.87
C LEU A 3 1.66 -26.62 -22.44
N GLU A 4 1.61 -27.51 -21.45
CA GLU A 4 1.80 -27.20 -20.03
C GLU A 4 3.19 -26.61 -19.75
N GLN A 5 4.26 -27.19 -20.32
CA GLN A 5 5.61 -26.66 -20.17
C GLN A 5 5.76 -25.26 -20.76
N LYS A 6 5.05 -24.95 -21.86
CA LYS A 6 5.04 -23.61 -22.45
C LYS A 6 4.33 -22.61 -21.53
N ILE A 7 3.21 -23.02 -20.91
CA ILE A 7 2.47 -22.22 -19.94
C ILE A 7 3.33 -21.93 -18.70
N ASP A 8 3.98 -22.95 -18.12
CA ASP A 8 4.87 -22.79 -16.97
C ASP A 8 6.06 -21.87 -17.26
N THR A 9 6.60 -21.94 -18.47
CA THR A 9 7.70 -21.07 -18.91
C THR A 9 7.24 -19.61 -18.98
N ILE A 10 6.05 -19.36 -19.54
CA ILE A 10 5.48 -18.01 -19.63
C ILE A 10 5.19 -17.45 -18.23
N LEU A 11 4.56 -18.23 -17.36
CA LEU A 11 4.26 -17.81 -15.99
C LEU A 11 5.53 -17.48 -15.19
N SER A 12 6.57 -18.29 -15.34
CA SER A 12 7.88 -18.03 -14.72
C SER A 12 8.54 -16.77 -15.26
N TYR A 13 8.41 -16.51 -16.57
CA TYR A 13 8.94 -15.31 -17.20
C TYR A 13 8.22 -14.04 -16.70
N VAL A 14 6.89 -14.05 -16.66
CA VAL A 14 6.08 -12.95 -16.10
C VAL A 14 6.45 -12.69 -14.64
N LYS A 15 6.64 -13.74 -13.84
CA LYS A 15 7.07 -13.63 -12.43
C LYS A 15 8.44 -12.97 -12.28
N ARG A 16 9.39 -13.23 -13.19
CA ARG A 16 10.70 -12.55 -13.21
C ARG A 16 10.59 -11.07 -13.55
N ILE A 17 9.79 -10.72 -14.56
CA ILE A 17 9.57 -9.31 -14.95
C ILE A 17 8.95 -8.52 -13.80
N HIS A 18 7.95 -9.08 -13.11
CA HIS A 18 7.35 -8.45 -11.93
C HIS A 18 8.39 -8.22 -10.81
N LYS A 19 9.26 -9.20 -10.54
CA LYS A 19 10.35 -9.03 -9.57
C LYS A 19 11.34 -7.94 -10.00
N GLN A 20 11.69 -7.87 -11.29
CA GLN A 20 12.58 -6.83 -11.80
C GLN A 20 11.95 -5.44 -11.72
N GLN A 21 10.65 -5.30 -12.02
CA GLN A 21 9.94 -4.02 -11.89
C GLN A 21 9.91 -3.54 -10.44
N ALA A 22 9.69 -4.44 -9.48
CA ALA A 22 9.80 -4.11 -8.05
C ALA A 22 11.21 -3.68 -7.64
N MET A 23 12.27 -4.15 -8.33
CA MET A 23 13.65 -3.75 -8.08
C MET A 23 14.04 -2.42 -8.76
N ILE A 24 13.38 -2.06 -9.86
CA ILE A 24 13.69 -0.85 -10.64
C ILE A 24 12.93 0.38 -10.12
N ALA A 25 11.74 0.21 -9.55
CA ALA A 25 10.97 1.30 -8.98
C ALA A 25 11.51 1.68 -7.59
N LYS A 26 12.35 2.72 -7.49
CA LYS A 26 12.73 3.29 -6.19
C LYS A 26 11.45 3.68 -5.43
N PRO A 27 11.25 3.21 -4.18
CA PRO A 27 10.04 3.51 -3.42
C PRO A 27 9.93 5.02 -3.23
N ARG A 28 8.76 5.55 -3.60
CA ARG A 28 8.45 6.99 -3.54
C ARG A 28 7.66 7.25 -2.27
N TRP A 29 8.39 7.56 -1.21
CA TRP A 29 7.80 7.83 0.10
C TRP A 29 7.11 9.19 0.13
N VAL A 30 5.83 9.19 0.45
CA VAL A 30 4.99 10.39 0.51
C VAL A 30 4.17 10.39 1.80
N ASN A 31 3.79 11.57 2.27
CA ASN A 31 3.03 11.69 3.52
C ASN A 31 1.56 11.29 3.34
N ALA A 32 0.87 11.08 4.47
CA ALA A 32 -0.56 10.72 4.48
C ALA A 32 -1.44 11.70 3.71
N SER A 33 -1.14 13.01 3.78
CA SER A 33 -1.90 14.05 3.09
C SER A 33 -1.82 13.92 1.57
N TRP A 34 -0.67 13.54 1.04
CA TRP A 34 -0.48 13.33 -0.39
C TRP A 34 -1.24 12.08 -0.85
N ILE A 35 -1.16 10.97 -0.11
CA ILE A 35 -1.94 9.77 -0.43
C ILE A 35 -3.43 10.06 -0.40
N SER A 36 -3.91 10.72 0.65
CA SER A 36 -5.32 11.10 0.79
C SER A 36 -5.83 11.90 -0.42
N ARG A 37 -5.00 12.77 -1.01
CA ARG A 37 -5.36 13.51 -2.23
C ARG A 37 -5.44 12.64 -3.47
N VAL A 38 -4.60 11.61 -3.58
CA VAL A 38 -4.53 10.75 -4.78
C VAL A 38 -5.56 9.62 -4.73
N THR A 39 -5.78 9.02 -3.56
CA THR A 39 -6.75 7.93 -3.39
C THR A 39 -8.13 8.43 -2.99
N GLY A 40 -8.24 9.69 -2.54
CA GLY A 40 -9.47 10.21 -1.94
C GLY A 40 -9.75 9.65 -0.53
N TRP A 41 -8.84 8.85 0.03
CA TRP A 41 -9.05 8.18 1.32
C TRP A 41 -8.91 9.16 2.48
N SER A 42 -9.80 9.03 3.46
CA SER A 42 -9.67 9.65 4.76
C SER A 42 -8.53 9.04 5.57
N GLY A 43 -8.10 9.73 6.64
CA GLY A 43 -7.08 9.22 7.55
C GLY A 43 -7.42 7.85 8.13
N LYS A 44 -8.69 7.59 8.44
CA LYS A 44 -9.16 6.30 8.98
C LYS A 44 -9.03 5.16 7.97
N GLU A 45 -9.31 5.45 6.70
CA GLU A 45 -9.18 4.46 5.62
C GLU A 45 -7.71 4.13 5.36
N LEU A 46 -6.82 5.13 5.44
CA LEU A 46 -5.37 4.90 5.39
C LEU A 46 -4.86 4.07 6.57
N GLU A 47 -5.37 4.32 7.78
CA GLU A 47 -5.05 3.50 8.95
C GLU A 47 -5.55 2.06 8.80
N SER A 48 -6.78 1.87 8.31
CA SER A 48 -7.31 0.54 8.02
C SER A 48 -6.49 -0.16 6.93
N ALA A 49 -6.13 0.53 5.85
CA ALA A 49 -5.27 -0.04 4.80
C ALA A 49 -3.89 -0.44 5.33
N ARG A 50 -3.33 0.35 6.25
CA ARG A 50 -2.08 0.07 6.95
C ARG A 50 -2.19 -1.19 7.83
N GLU A 51 -3.23 -1.27 8.66
CA GLU A 51 -3.47 -2.41 9.56
C GLU A 51 -3.69 -3.72 8.79
N ASN A 52 -4.29 -3.64 7.60
CA ASN A 52 -4.52 -4.80 6.74
C ASN A 52 -3.35 -5.09 5.78
N ASN A 53 -2.20 -4.41 5.93
CA ASN A 53 -1.01 -4.55 5.06
C ASN A 53 -1.30 -4.34 3.56
N VAL A 54 -2.32 -3.54 3.23
CA VAL A 54 -2.71 -3.24 1.84
C VAL A 54 -1.75 -2.23 1.20
N VAL A 55 -1.18 -1.34 2.01
CA VAL A 55 -0.23 -0.32 1.58
C VAL A 55 1.11 -0.49 2.30
N THR A 56 2.21 -0.28 1.59
CA THR A 56 3.53 -0.28 2.21
C THR A 56 3.77 1.08 2.87
N TYR A 57 4.20 1.07 4.13
CA TYR A 57 4.44 2.27 4.91
C TYR A 57 5.75 2.18 5.71
N ARG A 58 6.28 3.34 6.10
CA ARG A 58 7.37 3.46 7.07
C ARG A 58 7.07 4.54 8.09
N VAL A 59 7.69 4.43 9.26
CA VAL A 59 7.57 5.43 10.32
C VAL A 59 8.85 6.24 10.36
N LYS A 60 8.73 7.55 10.18
CA LYS A 60 9.79 8.52 10.38
C LYS A 60 9.56 9.23 11.70
N LEU A 61 10.56 9.22 12.59
CA LEU A 61 10.52 10.01 13.81
C LEU A 61 10.93 11.45 13.42
N SER A 62 10.00 12.38 13.52
CA SER A 62 10.28 13.80 13.35
C SER A 62 10.43 14.43 14.73
N LYS A 63 11.59 15.03 15.01
CA LYS A 63 11.77 15.89 16.18
C LYS A 63 11.19 17.25 15.83
N GLU A 64 10.07 17.61 16.43
CA GLU A 64 9.58 18.99 16.38
C GLU A 64 10.44 19.83 17.35
N THR A 65 11.28 20.69 16.80
CA THR A 65 12.29 21.50 17.52
C THR A 65 11.69 22.42 18.59
N ALA A 66 10.37 22.63 18.57
CA ALA A 66 9.67 23.55 19.45
C ALA A 66 9.23 22.96 20.80
N ASN A 67 9.25 21.63 21.00
CA ASN A 67 8.71 21.05 22.25
C ASN A 67 9.30 19.69 22.67
N ASP A 68 10.44 19.28 22.09
CA ASP A 68 11.12 17.98 22.28
C ASP A 68 10.18 16.75 22.20
N ARG A 69 9.04 16.91 21.54
CA ARG A 69 8.08 15.83 21.30
C ARG A 69 8.49 15.12 20.02
N THR A 70 8.90 13.87 20.18
CA THR A 70 9.15 12.99 19.03
C THR A 70 7.82 12.57 18.43
N LYS A 71 7.49 13.09 17.24
CA LYS A 71 6.26 12.75 16.53
C LYS A 71 6.53 11.62 15.54
N ARG A 72 5.70 10.57 15.60
CA ARG A 72 5.69 9.51 14.58
C ARG A 72 4.98 10.03 13.34
N VAL A 73 5.73 10.20 12.26
CA VAL A 73 5.21 10.58 10.94
C VAL A 73 5.16 9.32 10.08
N TYR A 74 3.98 8.99 9.57
CA TYR A 74 3.80 7.86 8.66
C TYR A 74 4.00 8.33 7.23
N GLU A 75 4.89 7.66 6.51
CA GLU A 75 5.08 7.82 5.07
C GLU A 75 4.67 6.53 4.37
N TYR A 76 4.08 6.66 3.19
CA TYR A 76 3.57 5.56 2.39
C TYR A 76 4.36 5.47 1.09
N ASP A 77 4.64 4.26 0.61
CA ASP A 77 5.26 4.07 -0.69
C ASP A 77 4.20 4.17 -1.78
N LEU A 78 4.31 5.21 -2.60
CA LEU A 78 3.41 5.45 -3.71
C LEU A 78 3.36 4.29 -4.71
N ASN A 79 4.48 3.61 -4.95
CA ASN A 79 4.54 2.49 -5.90
C ASN A 79 3.82 1.26 -5.38
N SER A 80 3.61 1.18 -4.06
CA SER A 80 2.88 0.08 -3.42
C SER A 80 1.36 0.28 -3.47
N ILE A 81 0.88 1.45 -3.91
CA ILE A 81 -0.54 1.73 -4.05
C ILE A 81 -0.98 1.22 -5.41
N PRO A 82 -1.77 0.15 -5.46
CA PRO A 82 -2.27 -0.37 -6.72
C PRO A 82 -3.12 0.69 -7.43
N GLU A 83 -2.96 0.81 -8.76
CA GLU A 83 -3.68 1.81 -9.56
C GLU A 83 -5.21 1.71 -9.42
N TYR A 84 -5.74 0.52 -9.11
CA TYR A 84 -7.17 0.33 -8.87
C TYR A 84 -7.66 1.07 -7.60
N LEU A 85 -6.79 1.38 -6.64
CA LEU A 85 -7.14 2.17 -5.44
C LEU A 85 -7.14 3.68 -5.69
N ILE A 86 -6.61 4.14 -6.83
CA ILE A 86 -6.62 5.56 -7.23
C ILE A 86 -8.03 6.01 -7.67
N LYS A 87 -8.98 5.08 -7.83
CA LYS A 87 -10.37 5.40 -8.24
C LYS A 87 -11.47 4.57 -7.56
N ILE A 88 -11.12 3.54 -6.79
CA ILE A 88 -12.11 2.71 -6.09
C ILE A 88 -12.14 3.15 -4.63
N PRO A 89 -13.31 3.56 -4.08
CA PRO A 89 -13.44 3.81 -2.66
C PRO A 89 -12.98 2.57 -1.90
N PRO A 90 -12.22 2.71 -0.81
CA PRO A 90 -11.65 1.56 -0.13
C PRO A 90 -12.81 0.64 0.27
N PRO A 91 -12.59 -0.70 0.25
CA PRO A 91 -13.66 -1.65 0.52
C PRO A 91 -14.30 -1.26 1.83
N LYS A 92 -15.58 -0.84 1.75
CA LYS A 92 -16.38 -0.64 2.96
C LYS A 92 -16.27 -1.95 3.69
N LYS A 93 -15.66 -1.96 4.88
CA LYS A 93 -15.86 -3.06 5.81
C LYS A 93 -17.38 -3.16 5.95
N GLU A 94 -17.99 -4.14 5.29
CA GLU A 94 -19.28 -4.64 5.72
C GLU A 94 -19.05 -4.96 7.19
N GLY A 95 -19.72 -4.20 8.05
CA GLY A 95 -19.72 -4.45 9.47
C GLY A 95 -20.32 -5.82 9.66
N VAL A 96 -19.49 -6.85 9.73
CA VAL A 96 -19.84 -8.08 10.44
C VAL A 96 -20.00 -7.64 11.89
N SER A 97 -21.22 -7.21 12.20
CA SER A 97 -21.71 -7.05 13.55
C SER A 97 -21.72 -8.44 14.17
N LEU A 98 -20.65 -8.78 14.88
CA LEU A 98 -20.69 -9.81 15.93
C LEU A 98 -21.48 -9.22 17.11
N LYS A 99 -22.80 -9.24 16.99
CA LYS A 99 -23.84 -9.11 18.03
C LYS A 99 -25.06 -9.79 17.45
N ASP A 100 -25.72 -10.78 18.02
CA ASP A 100 -25.62 -11.45 19.31
C ASP A 100 -26.24 -12.85 19.07
N LYS A 101 -26.00 -13.78 19.98
CA LYS A 101 -26.78 -15.03 20.06
C LYS A 101 -28.19 -14.76 20.57
#